data_AF-A0A6V7JLN0-F1
#
_entry.id   AF-A0A6V7JLN0-F1
#
_cell.length_a   1.000
_cell.length_b   1.000
_cell.length_c   1.000
_cell.angle_alpha   90.00
_cell.angle_beta   90.00
_cell.angle_gamma   90.00
#
_symmetry.space_group_name_H-M   'P 1'
#
loop_
_entity.id
_entity.type
_entity.pdbx_description
1 polymer ?
#
loop_
_entity_poly.entity_id
_entity_poly.type
_entity_poly.pdbx_seq_one_letter_code
_entity_poly.pdbx_strand_id
1 'polypeptide(L)'
;SESFKTAEGWTPICLPKFDSNGFMHAHVSYLAEDCQACLLLLTVDRDVFSTLSEAKQKIVEKLRRTNCLEAINESMNKTAVTTAEIGLPEMRHVLYKCRSTAQFWSPGFQPPYQNDEEIE
;
A
#
# COMPACT_ATOMS: atom_id res chain seq x y z
N SER A 1 7.40 16.80 0.27
CA SER A 1 6.59 17.79 1.02
C SER A 1 6.16 17.17 2.34
N GLU A 2 6.77 17.58 3.46
CA GLU A 2 6.52 16.97 4.78
C GLU A 2 5.11 17.23 5.35
N SER A 3 4.39 18.22 4.81
CA SER A 3 3.03 18.61 5.22
C SER A 3 1.98 17.48 5.10
N PHE A 4 2.24 16.46 4.27
CA PHE A 4 1.29 15.35 4.06
C PHE A 4 1.40 14.22 5.07
N LYS A 5 2.46 14.19 5.91
CA LYS A 5 2.69 13.09 6.87
C LYS A 5 1.68 13.09 8.03
N THR A 6 1.20 14.26 8.41
CA THR A 6 0.24 14.44 9.51
C THR A 6 -1.18 14.75 9.03
N ALA A 7 -1.37 15.01 7.73
CA ALA A 7 -2.66 15.35 7.15
C ALA A 7 -3.43 14.10 6.71
N GLU A 8 -4.73 14.10 6.97
CA GLU A 8 -5.67 13.12 6.42
C GLU A 8 -6.30 13.71 5.16
N GLY A 9 -6.22 12.97 4.05
CA GLY A 9 -6.86 13.30 2.79
C GLY A 9 -8.25 12.68 2.70
N TRP A 10 -9.21 13.45 2.20
CA TRP A 10 -10.54 12.95 1.83
C TRP A 10 -10.79 13.22 0.36
N THR A 11 -10.69 12.18 -0.45
CA THR A 11 -10.67 12.33 -1.91
C THR A 11 -11.71 11.42 -2.55
N PRO A 12 -12.57 11.94 -3.45
CA PRO A 12 -13.45 11.09 -4.24
C PRO A 12 -12.64 10.28 -5.26
N ILE A 13 -12.94 9.00 -5.39
CA ILE A 13 -12.34 8.07 -6.36
C ILE A 13 -13.43 7.55 -7.28
N CYS A 14 -13.21 7.69 -8.59
CA CYS A 14 -13.97 6.99 -9.62
C CYS A 14 -13.29 5.66 -9.92
N LEU A 15 -13.93 4.54 -9.58
CA LEU A 15 -13.49 3.22 -10.03
C LEU A 15 -14.38 2.80 -11.21
N PRO A 16 -13.84 2.74 -12.46
CA PRO A 16 -14.66 2.52 -13.67
C PRO A 16 -15.49 1.23 -13.68
N LYS A 17 -15.11 0.24 -12.86
CA LYS A 17 -15.79 -1.06 -12.75
C LYS A 17 -16.62 -1.22 -11.48
N PHE A 18 -16.70 -0.19 -10.64
CA PHE A 18 -17.46 -0.25 -9.39
C PHE A 18 -18.89 0.25 -9.60
N ASP A 19 -19.03 1.51 -10.01
CA ASP A 19 -20.30 2.14 -10.35
C ASP A 19 -20.03 3.24 -11.37
N SER A 20 -20.70 3.18 -12.53
CA SER A 20 -20.54 4.19 -13.58
C SER A 20 -21.17 5.54 -13.21
N ASN A 21 -22.02 5.57 -12.18
CA ASN A 21 -22.76 6.76 -11.74
C ASN A 21 -22.40 7.20 -10.31
N GLY A 22 -21.49 6.50 -9.63
CA GLY A 22 -21.16 6.69 -8.22
C GLY A 22 -19.69 7.02 -7.99
N PHE A 23 -19.43 7.88 -6.99
CA PHE A 23 -18.09 8.11 -6.46
C PHE A 23 -17.91 7.30 -5.18
N MET A 24 -16.75 6.65 -5.04
CA MET A 24 -16.27 6.23 -3.73
C MET A 24 -15.53 7.40 -3.08
N HIS A 25 -15.41 7.38 -1.76
CA HIS A 25 -14.54 8.28 -1.03
C HIS A 25 -13.41 7.48 -0.38
N ALA A 26 -12.21 8.05 -0.46
CA ALA A 26 -11.02 7.52 0.14
C ALA A 26 -10.54 8.42 1.26
N HIS A 27 -10.41 7.82 2.45
CA HIS A 27 -9.59 8.36 3.53
C HIS A 27 -8.15 7.91 3.29
N VAL A 28 -7.27 8.88 3.05
CA VAL A 28 -5.85 8.66 2.73
C VAL A 28 -5.04 9.23 3.88
N SER A 29 -4.23 8.42 4.54
CA SER A 29 -3.36 8.91 5.61
C SER A 29 -2.14 8.02 5.81
N TYR A 30 -1.05 8.55 6.34
CA TYR A 30 0.04 7.69 6.82
C TYR A 30 -0.38 6.95 8.08
N LEU A 31 0.15 5.73 8.26
CA LEU A 31 -0.10 4.94 9.48
C LEU A 31 0.42 5.65 10.72
N ALA A 32 1.61 6.25 10.65
CA ALA A 32 2.19 7.04 11.72
C ALA A 32 3.33 7.94 11.21
N GLU A 33 3.77 8.91 12.01
CA GLU A 33 4.88 9.81 11.64
C GLU A 33 6.21 9.06 11.46
N ASP A 34 6.40 7.97 12.21
CA ASP A 34 7.54 7.06 12.16
C ASP A 34 7.35 5.90 11.17
N CYS A 35 6.32 5.94 10.31
CA CYS A 35 6.01 4.90 9.34
C CYS A 35 5.67 5.48 7.97
N GLN A 36 6.46 5.11 6.95
CA GLN A 36 6.24 5.60 5.58
C GLN A 36 5.07 4.91 4.86
N ALA A 37 4.46 3.89 5.47
CA ALA A 37 3.32 3.21 4.86
C ALA A 37 2.04 4.06 4.95
N CYS A 38 1.31 4.09 3.85
CA CYS A 38 0.02 4.77 3.72
C CYS A 38 -1.13 3.79 3.97
N LEU A 39 -2.15 4.25 4.69
CA LEU A 39 -3.43 3.59 4.89
C LEU A 39 -4.48 4.25 3.99
N LEU A 40 -5.15 3.41 3.20
CA LEU A 40 -6.28 3.79 2.37
C LEU A 40 -7.54 3.10 2.89
N LEU A 41 -8.52 3.87 3.36
CA LEU A 41 -9.85 3.35 3.72
C LEU A 41 -10.87 3.83 2.70
N LEU A 42 -11.60 2.91 2.10
CA LEU A 42 -12.56 3.19 1.03
C LEU A 42 -13.99 3.02 1.52
N THR A 43 -14.87 3.93 1.11
CA THR A 43 -16.31 3.87 1.40
C THR A 43 -17.10 4.45 0.24
N VAL A 44 -18.39 4.12 0.17
CA VAL A 44 -19.35 4.78 -0.74
C VAL A 44 -20.08 5.94 -0.05
N ASP A 45 -20.04 6.00 1.27
CA ASP A 45 -20.68 7.05 2.06
C ASP A 45 -19.73 8.27 2.17
N ARG A 46 -20.24 9.45 1.81
CA ARG A 46 -19.47 10.70 1.82
C ARG A 46 -19.31 11.28 3.22
N ASP A 47 -20.22 10.97 4.14
CA ASP A 47 -20.34 11.70 5.41
C ASP A 47 -19.69 10.95 6.59
N VAL A 48 -18.92 9.89 6.30
CA VAL A 48 -18.25 9.04 7.31
C VAL A 48 -16.77 9.34 7.52
N PHE A 49 -16.29 10.52 7.10
CA PHE A 49 -14.88 10.92 7.27
C PHE A 49 -14.40 10.73 8.73
N SER A 50 -15.15 11.25 9.70
CA SER A 50 -14.78 11.15 11.12
C SER A 50 -14.75 9.71 11.61
N THR A 51 -15.70 8.88 11.18
CA THR A 51 -15.72 7.44 11.52
C THR A 51 -14.48 6.73 10.99
N LEU A 52 -14.04 7.04 9.77
CA LEU A 52 -12.82 6.45 9.20
C LEU A 52 -11.54 7.00 9.86
N SER A 53 -11.53 8.26 10.28
CA SER A 53 -10.44 8.84 11.08
C SER A 53 -10.28 8.10 12.43
N GLU A 54 -11.39 7.85 13.14
CA GLU A 54 -11.37 7.03 14.36
C GLU A 54 -10.95 5.57 14.08
N ALA A 55 -11.40 4.99 12.96
CA ALA A 55 -11.02 3.64 12.58
C ALA A 55 -9.50 3.54 12.32
N LYS A 56 -8.91 4.52 11.63
CA LYS A 56 -7.45 4.64 11.46
C LYS A 56 -6.76 4.63 12.82
N GLN A 57 -7.19 5.46 13.78
CA GLN A 57 -6.57 5.51 15.11
C GLN A 57 -6.57 4.13 15.80
N LYS A 58 -7.71 3.43 15.78
CA LYS A 58 -7.84 2.07 16.34
C LYS A 58 -6.97 1.04 15.62
N ILE A 59 -6.85 1.12 14.29
CA ILE A 59 -5.98 0.26 13.49
C ILE A 59 -4.52 0.47 13.89
N VAL A 60 -4.06 1.72 13.95
CA VAL A 60 -2.68 2.07 14.30
C VAL A 60 -2.35 1.66 15.73
N GLU A 61 -3.24 1.90 16.68
CA GLU A 61 -3.08 1.45 18.07
C GLU A 61 -2.92 -0.06 18.15
N LYS A 62 -3.78 -0.81 17.44
CA LYS A 62 -3.69 -2.28 17.38
C LYS A 62 -2.36 -2.72 16.76
N LEU A 63 -1.92 -2.12 15.66
CA LEU A 63 -0.66 -2.45 14.98
C LEU A 63 0.54 -2.23 15.90
N ARG A 64 0.57 -1.13 16.66
CA ARG A 64 1.62 -0.88 17.66
C ARG A 64 1.58 -1.92 18.78
N ARG A 65 0.39 -2.21 19.31
CA ARG A 65 0.24 -3.20 20.40
C ARG A 65 0.71 -4.59 19.99
N THR A 66 0.56 -4.95 18.72
CA THR A 66 0.99 -6.26 18.19
C THR A 66 2.38 -6.25 17.58
N ASN A 67 3.15 -5.17 17.73
CA ASN A 67 4.48 -4.98 17.14
C ASN A 67 4.51 -5.16 15.60
N CYS A 68 3.36 -4.93 14.95
CA CYS A 68 3.22 -5.07 13.50
C CYS A 68 3.71 -3.82 12.78
N LEU A 69 3.65 -2.65 13.41
CA LEU A 69 4.11 -1.40 12.80
C LEU A 69 5.63 -1.44 12.58
N GLU A 70 6.35 -1.99 13.56
CA GLU A 70 7.78 -2.25 13.53
C GLU A 70 8.13 -3.23 12.41
N ALA A 71 7.37 -4.34 12.30
CA ALA A 71 7.55 -5.30 11.22
C ALA A 71 7.32 -4.69 9.82
N ILE A 72 6.33 -3.80 9.69
CA ILE A 72 6.09 -3.04 8.44
C ILE A 72 7.29 -2.14 8.13
N ASN A 73 7.77 -1.38 9.12
CA ASN A 73 8.93 -0.49 8.96
C ASN A 73 10.20 -1.27 8.59
N GLU A 74 10.46 -2.39 9.23
CA GLU A 74 11.57 -3.27 8.86
C GLU A 74 11.41 -3.80 7.43
N SER A 75 10.21 -4.23 7.05
CA SER A 75 9.96 -4.75 5.71
C SER A 75 10.16 -3.70 4.61
N MET A 76 9.83 -2.43 4.87
CA MET A 76 10.02 -1.35 3.89
C MET A 76 11.50 -1.00 3.69
N ASN A 77 12.34 -1.22 4.71
CA ASN A 77 13.78 -0.97 4.63
C ASN A 77 14.58 -2.17 4.08
N LYS A 78 13.93 -3.33 3.88
CA LYS A 78 14.58 -4.49 3.27
C LYS A 78 14.72 -4.29 1.77
N THR A 79 15.86 -4.70 1.24
CA THR A 79 16.07 -4.80 -0.21
C THR A 79 15.07 -5.79 -0.81
N ALA A 80 14.55 -5.47 -1.99
CA ALA A 80 13.66 -6.36 -2.69
C ALA A 80 14.36 -7.69 -2.99
N VAL A 81 13.61 -8.79 -2.83
CA VAL A 81 14.12 -10.14 -3.11
C VAL A 81 14.35 -10.28 -4.61
N THR A 82 15.40 -11.00 -4.98
CA THR A 82 15.81 -11.28 -6.36
C THR A 82 15.25 -12.60 -6.88
N THR A 83 15.27 -12.81 -8.20
CA THR A 83 14.84 -14.09 -8.80
C THR A 83 15.76 -15.24 -8.40
N ALA A 84 17.05 -14.96 -8.23
CA ALA A 84 18.03 -15.94 -7.77
C ALA A 84 17.74 -16.43 -6.34
N GLU A 85 17.40 -15.52 -5.41
CA GLU A 85 17.09 -15.86 -4.01
C GLU A 85 15.85 -16.74 -3.86
N ILE A 86 14.89 -16.65 -4.80
CA ILE A 86 13.72 -17.54 -4.85
C ILE A 86 13.95 -18.81 -5.68
N GLY A 87 15.20 -19.09 -6.09
CA GLY A 87 15.57 -20.31 -6.80
C GLY A 87 15.29 -20.29 -8.31
N LEU A 88 15.12 -19.11 -8.90
CA LEU A 88 14.83 -18.90 -10.32
C LEU A 88 15.90 -18.00 -10.99
N PRO A 89 17.20 -18.35 -10.94
CA PRO A 89 18.28 -17.44 -11.36
C PRO A 89 18.25 -17.04 -12.86
N GLU A 90 17.66 -17.87 -13.71
CA GLU A 90 17.54 -17.62 -15.16
C GLU A 90 16.36 -16.70 -15.52
N MET A 91 15.47 -16.42 -14.56
CA MET A 91 14.29 -15.59 -14.79
C MET A 91 14.61 -14.12 -14.57
N ARG A 92 14.15 -13.27 -15.49
CA ARG A 92 14.25 -11.81 -15.37
C ARG A 92 13.12 -11.22 -14.55
N HIS A 93 11.89 -11.72 -14.75
CA HIS A 93 10.67 -11.24 -14.11
C HIS A 93 9.78 -12.40 -13.72
N VAL A 94 9.17 -12.29 -12.53
CA VAL A 94 8.17 -13.24 -12.07
C VAL A 94 7.04 -12.44 -11.41
N LEU A 95 5.80 -12.83 -11.68
CA LEU A 95 4.63 -12.33 -10.98
C LEU A 95 3.91 -13.51 -10.35
N TYR A 96 3.87 -13.54 -9.03
CA TYR A 96 2.98 -14.45 -8.32
C TYR A 96 1.63 -13.76 -8.10
N LYS A 97 0.54 -14.43 -8.50
CA LYS A 97 -0.82 -13.97 -8.24
C LYS A 97 -1.55 -14.96 -7.35
N CYS A 98 -1.82 -14.54 -6.11
CA CYS A 98 -2.69 -15.27 -5.22
C CYS A 98 -4.15 -15.03 -5.63
N ARG A 99 -4.80 -16.04 -6.22
CA ARG A 99 -6.18 -15.90 -6.71
C ARG A 99 -7.21 -15.77 -5.59
N SER A 100 -6.97 -16.38 -4.43
CA SER A 100 -7.91 -16.35 -3.30
C SER A 100 -7.98 -14.98 -2.63
N THR A 101 -6.84 -14.27 -2.52
CA THR A 101 -6.78 -12.92 -1.91
C THR A 101 -6.77 -11.80 -2.95
N ALA A 102 -6.77 -12.14 -4.24
CA ALA A 102 -6.57 -11.21 -5.35
C ALA A 102 -5.29 -10.33 -5.22
N GLN A 103 -4.30 -10.80 -4.44
CA GLN A 103 -3.02 -10.13 -4.25
C GLN A 103 -1.99 -10.61 -5.27
N PHE A 104 -1.04 -9.74 -5.57
CA PHE A 104 0.10 -10.04 -6.42
C PHE A 104 1.40 -9.66 -5.72
N TRP A 105 2.47 -10.34 -6.09
CA TRP A 105 3.81 -10.08 -5.62
C TRP A 105 4.81 -10.33 -6.75
N SER A 106 5.85 -9.50 -6.81
CA SER A 106 6.98 -9.66 -7.72
C SER A 106 8.30 -9.36 -6.99
N PRO A 107 9.41 -10.02 -7.37
CA PRO A 107 10.74 -9.64 -6.91
C PRO A 107 11.11 -8.24 -7.41
N GLY A 108 12.20 -7.69 -6.85
CA GLY A 108 12.77 -6.44 -7.33
C GLY A 108 13.32 -6.57 -8.74
N PHE A 109 13.26 -5.48 -9.51
CA PHE A 109 13.87 -5.41 -10.84
C PHE A 109 15.39 -5.59 -10.74
N GLN A 110 15.95 -6.37 -11.66
CA GLN A 110 17.39 -6.65 -11.76
C GLN A 110 17.91 -6.21 -13.13
N PRO A 111 19.23 -6.08 -13.33
CA PRO A 111 19.79 -5.78 -14.64
C PRO A 111 19.21 -6.70 -15.74
N PRO A 112 18.87 -6.16 -16.93
CA PRO A 112 19.28 -4.87 -17.46
C PRO A 112 18.42 -3.67 -17.01
N TYR A 113 17.37 -3.86 -16.21
CA TYR A 113 16.48 -2.80 -15.75
C TYR A 113 17.17 -1.98 -14.65
N GLN A 114 17.67 -0.80 -14.99
CA GLN A 114 18.45 0.07 -14.10
C GLN A 114 17.74 1.39 -13.79
N ASN A 115 16.72 1.76 -14.58
CA ASN A 115 15.96 2.98 -14.40
C ASN A 115 14.46 2.71 -14.56
N ASP A 116 13.65 3.67 -14.10
CA ASP A 116 12.19 3.56 -14.11
C ASP A 116 11.62 3.53 -15.55
N GLU A 117 12.31 4.14 -16.53
CA GLU A 117 11.90 4.15 -17.95
C GLU A 117 11.99 2.76 -18.59
N GLU A 118 12.90 1.91 -18.12
CA GLU A 118 13.05 0.53 -18.58
C GLU A 118 12.03 -0.42 -17.93
N ILE A 119 11.38 0.00 -16.84
CA ILE A 119 10.43 -0.79 -16.05
C ILE A 119 8.99 -0.64 -16.57
N GLU A 120 8.66 0.46 -17.26
CA GLU A 120 7.36 0.69 -17.93
C GLU A 120 7.11 -0.20 -19.16
#